data_AF-A0A438GIH5-F1
#
_entry.id   AF-A0A438GIH5-F1
#
_cell.length_a   1.000
_cell.length_b   1.000
_cell.length_c   1.000
_cell.angle_alpha   90.00
_cell.angle_beta   90.00
_cell.angle_gamma   90.00
#
_symmetry.space_group_name_H-M   'P 1'
#
loop_
_entity.id
_entity.type
_entity.pdbx_description
1 polymer ?
#
loop_
_entity_poly.entity_id
_entity_poly.type
_entity_poly.pdbx_seq_one_letter_code
_entity_poly.pdbx_strand_id
1 'polypeptide(L)'
;MGFGSRWMEWIWWCISTAKFSVMINGVPAGFFSNSKGLRQGDPLSPYLFVLGMEVLSNLIRRAVDGGFLSGCRIWGRGEEEMIVSHLLFADDTIIFCEARKEQLSALSWILAWFEASSGLRINLHKSVLIPVGEVEEIEEMAMELGCKVGLLPTVYLGLPLGAHHKAISIWDGVEERMRRRLA
;
A
#
# COMPACT_ATOMS: atom_id res chain seq x y z
N MET A 1 -0.47 18.58 -9.78
CA MET A 1 -1.80 18.56 -9.10
C MET A 1 -2.53 19.90 -9.11
N GLY A 2 -1.88 21.06 -9.36
CA GLY A 2 -2.60 22.30 -9.69
C GLY A 2 -3.36 22.97 -8.53
N PHE A 3 -3.05 22.63 -7.28
CA PHE A 3 -3.69 23.25 -6.12
C PHE A 3 -3.32 24.73 -5.98
N GLY A 4 -4.32 25.58 -5.71
CA GLY A 4 -4.10 27.01 -5.50
C GLY A 4 -3.41 27.33 -4.17
N SER A 5 -2.71 28.47 -4.10
CA SER A 5 -1.94 28.90 -2.91
C SER A 5 -2.75 28.92 -1.63
N ARG A 6 -3.96 29.50 -1.67
CA ARG A 6 -4.88 29.56 -0.52
C ARG A 6 -5.22 28.18 0.05
N TRP A 7 -5.44 27.19 -0.81
CA TRP A 7 -5.72 25.84 -0.36
C TRP A 7 -4.49 25.22 0.29
N MET A 8 -3.31 25.38 -0.33
CA MET A 8 -2.05 24.88 0.24
C MET A 8 -1.76 25.49 1.61
N GLU A 9 -2.02 26.78 1.79
CA GLU A 9 -1.89 27.48 3.08
C GLU A 9 -2.84 26.90 4.14
N TRP A 10 -4.10 26.62 3.79
CA TRP A 10 -5.04 26.00 4.72
C TRP A 10 -4.61 24.61 5.16
N ILE A 11 -4.20 23.76 4.22
CA ILE A 11 -3.69 22.43 4.53
C ILE A 11 -2.44 22.52 5.41
N TRP A 12 -1.51 23.41 5.05
CA TRP A 12 -0.32 23.66 5.86
C TRP A 12 -0.67 24.09 7.29
N TRP A 13 -1.66 24.97 7.45
CA TRP A 13 -2.11 25.42 8.77
C TRP A 13 -2.73 24.28 9.58
N CYS A 14 -3.57 23.43 8.96
CA CYS A 14 -4.15 22.24 9.61
C CYS A 14 -3.08 21.28 10.13
N ILE A 15 -2.01 21.05 9.36
CA ILE A 15 -0.97 20.08 9.72
C ILE A 15 0.04 20.66 10.74
N SER A 16 0.42 21.93 10.58
CA SER A 16 1.50 22.57 11.37
C SER A 16 1.06 23.05 12.75
N THR A 17 -0.23 23.34 12.96
CA THR A 17 -0.73 23.86 14.24
C THR A 17 -1.20 22.77 15.20
N ALA A 18 -1.29 21.51 14.74
CA ALA A 18 -1.71 20.39 15.57
C ALA A 18 -0.76 20.18 16.77
N LYS A 19 -1.34 20.10 17.96
CA LYS A 19 -0.65 19.74 19.21
C LYS A 19 -1.26 18.48 19.79
N PHE A 20 -0.41 17.65 20.38
CA PHE A 20 -0.80 16.39 21.01
C PHE A 20 -0.50 16.44 22.50
N SER A 21 -1.26 15.64 23.26
CA SER A 21 -1.04 15.39 24.68
C SER A 21 -1.13 13.89 24.92
N VAL A 22 -0.42 13.40 25.94
CA VAL A 22 -0.54 11.99 26.35
C VAL A 22 -1.53 11.92 27.50
N MET A 23 -2.49 11.01 27.42
CA MET A 23 -3.43 10.77 28.51
C MET A 23 -2.76 9.88 29.56
N ILE A 24 -2.52 10.42 30.76
CA ILE A 24 -2.00 9.67 31.91
C ILE A 24 -3.14 9.56 32.92
N ASN A 25 -3.61 8.35 33.18
CA ASN A 25 -4.75 8.08 34.07
C ASN A 25 -6.02 8.90 33.70
N GLY A 26 -6.28 9.09 32.41
CA GLY A 26 -7.43 9.85 31.93
C GLY A 26 -7.27 11.37 32.00
N VAL A 27 -6.09 11.89 32.40
CA VAL A 27 -5.79 13.32 32.42
C VAL A 27 -4.73 13.63 31.34
N PRO A 28 -4.94 14.65 30.50
CA PRO A 28 -3.93 15.06 29.52
C PRO A 28 -2.70 15.63 30.24
N ALA A 29 -1.53 15.07 29.94
CA ALA A 29 -0.25 15.47 30.51
C ALA A 29 0.67 16.02 29.42
N GLY A 30 1.00 17.31 29.54
CA GLY A 30 1.89 18.03 28.63
C GLY A 30 1.31 18.26 27.23
N PHE A 31 1.95 19.14 26.49
CA PHE A 31 1.68 19.35 25.07
C PHE A 31 2.97 19.27 24.28
N PHE A 32 2.93 18.59 23.14
CA PHE A 32 4.03 18.55 22.18
C PHE A 32 3.51 18.78 20.76
N SER A 33 4.34 19.40 19.95
CA SER A 33 4.03 19.68 18.54
C SER A 33 4.29 18.45 17.68
N ASN A 34 3.61 18.39 16.53
CA ASN A 34 3.90 17.39 15.51
C ASN A 34 5.21 17.69 14.77
N SER A 35 6.02 16.67 14.52
CA SER A 35 7.16 16.75 13.58
C SER A 35 6.93 15.93 12.30
N LYS A 36 6.23 14.80 12.40
CA LYS A 36 5.93 13.89 11.30
C LYS A 36 4.60 13.18 11.50
N GLY A 37 3.92 12.93 10.40
CA GLY A 37 2.68 12.15 10.36
C GLY A 37 1.44 13.03 10.39
N LEU A 38 0.32 12.41 10.04
CA LEU A 38 -0.99 13.05 10.03
C LEU A 38 -1.79 12.59 11.26
N ARG A 39 -2.72 13.42 11.72
CA ARG A 39 -3.51 13.10 12.90
C ARG A 39 -4.46 11.93 12.60
N GLN A 40 -4.36 10.84 13.38
CA GLN A 40 -5.31 9.75 13.29
C GLN A 40 -6.69 10.20 13.80
N GLY A 41 -7.74 9.82 13.09
CA GLY A 41 -9.12 10.23 13.38
C GLY A 41 -9.51 11.62 12.87
N ASP A 42 -8.58 12.34 12.22
CA ASP A 42 -8.91 13.56 11.48
C ASP A 42 -9.51 13.20 10.11
N PRO A 43 -10.67 13.76 9.73
CA PRO A 43 -11.32 13.47 8.45
C PRO A 43 -10.47 13.87 7.22
N LEU A 44 -9.51 14.78 7.35
CA LEU A 44 -8.64 15.22 6.25
C LEU A 44 -7.47 14.26 6.01
N SER A 45 -6.97 13.61 7.06
CA SER A 45 -5.78 12.75 7.01
C SER A 45 -5.83 11.65 5.94
N PRO A 46 -6.94 10.91 5.73
CA PRO A 46 -7.02 9.88 4.69
C PRO A 46 -6.80 10.44 3.28
N TYR A 47 -7.35 11.62 2.98
CA TYR A 47 -7.21 12.24 1.67
C TYR A 47 -5.78 12.71 1.42
N LEU A 48 -5.15 13.31 2.42
CA LEU A 48 -3.74 13.72 2.34
C LEU A 48 -2.82 12.51 2.18
N PHE A 49 -3.13 11.39 2.83
CA PHE A 49 -2.41 10.14 2.65
C PHE A 49 -2.54 9.63 1.20
N VAL A 50 -3.76 9.63 0.64
CA VAL A 50 -3.99 9.24 -0.77
C VAL A 50 -3.21 10.14 -1.73
N LEU A 51 -3.14 11.46 -1.48
CA LEU A 51 -2.32 12.37 -2.28
C LEU A 51 -0.82 12.03 -2.20
N GLY A 52 -0.34 11.61 -1.03
CA GLY A 52 1.03 11.11 -0.87
C GLY A 52 1.26 9.82 -1.67
N MET A 53 0.32 8.86 -1.60
CA MET A 53 0.40 7.60 -2.33
C MET A 53 0.28 7.78 -3.86
N GLU A 54 -0.35 8.85 -4.33
CA GLU A 54 -0.38 9.19 -5.76
C GLU A 54 1.04 9.46 -6.31
N VAL A 55 2.00 9.85 -5.46
CA VAL A 55 3.41 9.94 -5.86
C VAL A 55 3.97 8.55 -6.19
N LEU A 56 3.74 7.56 -5.32
CA LEU A 56 4.17 6.17 -5.57
C LEU A 56 3.51 5.60 -6.83
N SER A 57 2.19 5.80 -6.95
CA SER A 57 1.40 5.44 -8.14
C SER A 57 2.04 6.00 -9.43
N ASN A 58 2.42 7.28 -9.43
CA ASN A 58 3.05 7.91 -10.59
C ASN A 58 4.48 7.40 -10.86
N LEU A 59 5.26 7.08 -9.82
CA LEU A 59 6.58 6.46 -10.00
C LEU A 59 6.46 5.08 -10.66
N ILE A 60 5.50 4.26 -10.21
CA ILE A 60 5.23 2.94 -10.79
C ILE A 60 4.74 3.07 -12.23
N ARG A 61 3.77 3.96 -12.52
CA ARG A 61 3.29 4.19 -13.89
C ARG A 61 4.42 4.59 -14.82
N ARG A 62 5.28 5.53 -14.41
CA ARG A 62 6.44 5.94 -15.20
C ARG A 62 7.42 4.81 -15.45
N ALA A 63 7.64 3.94 -14.48
CA ALA A 63 8.48 2.76 -14.65
C ALA A 63 7.87 1.76 -15.64
N VAL A 64 6.54 1.60 -15.64
CA VAL A 64 5.82 0.78 -16.62
C VAL A 64 5.89 1.39 -18.03
N ASP A 65 5.62 2.69 -18.15
CA ASP A 65 5.69 3.42 -19.43
C ASP A 65 7.12 3.39 -20.01
N GLY A 66 8.13 3.40 -19.13
CA GLY A 66 9.55 3.26 -19.50
C GLY A 66 10.02 1.83 -19.76
N GLY A 67 9.15 0.82 -19.59
CA GLY A 67 9.49 -0.60 -19.79
C GLY A 67 10.33 -1.24 -18.68
N PHE A 68 10.53 -0.56 -17.55
CA PHE A 68 11.27 -1.07 -16.39
C PHE A 68 10.44 -2.02 -15.53
N LEU A 69 9.11 -1.86 -15.54
CA LEU A 69 8.16 -2.76 -14.88
C LEU A 69 7.09 -3.23 -15.87
N SER A 70 6.59 -4.44 -15.68
CA SER A 70 5.43 -4.97 -16.41
C SER A 70 4.23 -5.03 -15.47
N GLY A 71 3.06 -4.58 -15.92
CA GLY A 71 1.82 -4.83 -15.18
C GLY A 71 1.23 -6.20 -15.49
N CYS A 72 0.22 -6.60 -14.72
CA CYS A 72 -0.61 -7.77 -15.00
C CYS A 72 -1.65 -7.43 -16.08
N ARG A 73 -1.75 -8.25 -17.12
CA ARG A 73 -2.78 -8.13 -18.15
C ARG A 73 -4.05 -8.83 -17.69
N ILE A 74 -5.15 -8.09 -17.68
CA ILE A 74 -6.46 -8.57 -17.24
C ILE A 74 -7.47 -8.33 -18.36
N TRP A 75 -8.24 -9.37 -18.67
CA TRP A 75 -9.31 -9.30 -19.66
C TRP A 75 -10.61 -8.82 -19.01
N GLY A 76 -11.15 -7.72 -19.50
CA GLY A 76 -12.47 -7.22 -19.12
C GLY A 76 -13.60 -8.06 -19.70
N ARG A 77 -14.84 -7.82 -19.24
CA ARG A 77 -16.05 -8.50 -19.76
C ARG A 77 -16.36 -8.20 -21.23
N GLY A 78 -15.67 -7.22 -21.85
CA GLY A 78 -15.89 -6.79 -23.23
C GLY A 78 -14.69 -6.99 -24.15
N GLU A 79 -13.79 -7.95 -23.85
CA GLU A 79 -12.53 -8.19 -24.61
C GLU A 79 -11.53 -7.02 -24.60
N GLU A 80 -11.80 -5.96 -23.84
CA GLU A 80 -10.81 -4.92 -23.57
C GLU A 80 -9.73 -5.43 -22.63
N GLU A 81 -8.49 -5.37 -23.10
CA GLU A 81 -7.30 -5.68 -22.30
C GLU A 81 -6.95 -4.47 -21.43
N MET A 82 -6.82 -4.69 -20.12
CA MET A 82 -6.35 -3.69 -19.17
C MET A 82 -5.05 -4.16 -18.52
N ILE A 83 -4.05 -3.26 -18.46
CA ILE A 83 -2.81 -3.50 -17.74
C ILE A 83 -2.93 -2.89 -16.34
N VAL A 84 -2.81 -3.74 -15.31
CA VAL A 84 -2.82 -3.35 -13.90
C VAL A 84 -1.45 -3.57 -13.30
N SER A 85 -0.73 -2.49 -12.99
CA SER A 85 0.59 -2.56 -12.37
C SER A 85 0.55 -2.49 -10.84
N HIS A 86 -0.48 -1.87 -10.26
CA HIS A 86 -0.61 -1.75 -8.81
C HIS A 86 -2.05 -1.49 -8.39
N LEU A 87 -2.38 -1.87 -7.15
CA LEU A 87 -3.63 -1.57 -6.46
C LEU A 87 -3.28 -0.95 -5.10
N LEU A 88 -3.91 0.17 -4.79
CA LEU A 88 -3.67 0.92 -3.55
C LEU A 88 -4.96 0.97 -2.73
N PHE A 89 -4.88 0.54 -1.47
CA PHE A 89 -5.93 0.78 -0.48
C PHE A 89 -5.29 1.23 0.83
N ALA A 90 -5.30 2.54 1.08
CA ALA A 90 -4.51 3.12 2.17
C ALA A 90 -3.06 2.60 2.11
N ASP A 91 -2.53 2.05 3.21
CA ASP A 91 -1.20 1.49 3.31
C ASP A 91 -1.08 0.05 2.76
N ASP A 92 -2.20 -0.64 2.53
CA ASP A 92 -2.22 -1.96 1.89
C ASP A 92 -2.07 -1.81 0.37
N THR A 93 -0.90 -2.18 -0.14
CA THR A 93 -0.51 -2.01 -1.54
C THR A 93 -0.17 -3.35 -2.18
N ILE A 94 -0.74 -3.62 -3.35
CA ILE A 94 -0.33 -4.73 -4.23
C ILE A 94 0.38 -4.14 -5.44
N ILE A 95 1.54 -4.68 -5.79
CA ILE A 95 2.29 -4.33 -7.00
C ILE A 95 2.46 -5.60 -7.82
N PHE A 96 2.14 -5.50 -9.11
CA PHE A 96 2.36 -6.55 -10.09
C PHE A 96 3.62 -6.25 -10.88
N CYS A 97 4.47 -7.26 -11.04
CA CYS A 97 5.66 -7.25 -11.88
C CYS A 97 5.88 -8.65 -12.48
N GLU A 98 6.65 -8.74 -13.55
CA GLU A 98 7.13 -10.05 -14.01
C GLU A 98 8.19 -10.58 -13.06
N ALA A 99 8.30 -11.92 -13.00
CA ALA A 99 9.33 -12.61 -12.24
C ALA A 99 10.71 -12.50 -12.93
N ARG A 100 11.25 -11.28 -12.98
CA ARG A 100 12.56 -10.96 -13.55
C ARG A 100 13.34 -10.13 -12.54
N LYS A 101 14.60 -10.50 -12.30
CA LYS A 101 15.47 -9.82 -11.33
C LYS A 101 15.57 -8.32 -11.62
N GLU A 102 15.70 -7.94 -12.89
CA GLU A 102 15.81 -6.53 -13.29
C GLU A 102 14.58 -5.69 -12.91
N GLN A 103 13.38 -6.28 -12.97
CA GLN A 103 12.15 -5.59 -12.56
C GLN A 103 12.08 -5.43 -11.05
N LEU A 104 12.52 -6.43 -10.28
CA LEU A 104 12.57 -6.32 -8.83
C LEU A 104 13.64 -5.35 -8.35
N SER A 105 14.80 -5.27 -9.03
CA SER A 105 15.78 -4.22 -8.79
C SER A 105 15.15 -2.84 -9.03
N ALA A 106 14.45 -2.65 -10.15
CA ALA A 106 13.78 -1.40 -10.48
C ALA A 106 12.70 -1.04 -9.44
N LEU A 107 11.92 -2.03 -8.99
CA LEU A 107 10.95 -1.86 -7.93
C LEU A 107 11.62 -1.44 -6.61
N SER A 108 12.70 -2.10 -6.21
CA SER A 108 13.46 -1.76 -5.01
C SER A 108 13.94 -0.30 -5.04
N TRP A 109 14.44 0.18 -6.18
CA TRP A 109 14.79 1.58 -6.36
C TRP A 109 13.60 2.52 -6.26
N ILE A 110 12.47 2.21 -6.89
CA ILE A 110 11.24 3.02 -6.82
C ILE A 110 10.78 3.17 -5.37
N LEU A 111 10.77 2.06 -4.62
CA LEU A 111 10.40 2.02 -3.22
C LEU A 111 11.36 2.86 -2.36
N ALA A 112 12.67 2.75 -2.57
CA ALA A 112 13.67 3.55 -1.86
C ALA A 112 13.53 5.06 -2.17
N TRP A 113 13.32 5.44 -3.43
CA TRP A 113 13.07 6.83 -3.82
C TRP A 113 11.77 7.38 -3.21
N PHE A 114 10.73 6.55 -3.14
CA PHE A 114 9.48 6.92 -2.49
C PHE A 114 9.66 7.14 -0.98
N GLU A 115 10.36 6.27 -0.26
CA GLU A 115 10.66 6.48 1.16
C GLU A 115 11.45 7.78 1.38
N ALA A 116 12.48 8.01 0.57
CA ALA A 116 13.32 9.21 0.67
C ALA A 116 12.54 10.51 0.41
N SER A 117 11.61 10.51 -0.55
CA SER A 117 10.86 11.70 -0.95
C SER A 117 9.61 11.97 -0.09
N SER A 118 8.91 10.91 0.34
CA SER A 118 7.69 11.04 1.15
C SER A 118 7.97 11.12 2.66
N GLY A 119 9.12 10.61 3.11
CA GLY A 119 9.41 10.42 4.53
C GLY A 119 8.61 9.29 5.18
N LEU A 120 7.82 8.53 4.41
CA LEU A 120 7.18 7.29 4.84
C LEU A 120 8.22 6.15 4.90
N ARG A 121 7.86 5.08 5.60
CA ARG A 121 8.68 3.87 5.73
C ARG A 121 7.90 2.66 5.25
N ILE A 122 8.48 1.90 4.33
CA ILE A 122 7.93 0.65 3.84
C ILE A 122 8.21 -0.43 4.87
N ASN A 123 7.19 -1.18 5.25
CA ASN A 123 7.33 -2.25 6.22
C ASN A 123 7.70 -3.58 5.54
N LEU A 124 8.97 -3.72 5.15
CA LEU A 124 9.47 -4.92 4.48
C LEU A 124 9.28 -6.21 5.30
N HIS A 125 9.18 -6.12 6.63
CA HIS A 125 8.88 -7.26 7.49
C HIS A 125 7.45 -7.79 7.32
N LYS A 126 6.50 -6.91 6.97
CA LYS A 126 5.11 -7.25 6.64
C LYS A 126 4.88 -7.47 5.15
N SER A 127 5.73 -6.89 4.29
CA SER A 127 5.68 -7.11 2.85
C SER A 127 6.01 -8.56 2.49
N VAL A 128 5.32 -9.08 1.48
CA VAL A 128 5.51 -10.44 0.98
C VAL A 128 5.60 -10.43 -0.54
N LEU A 129 6.55 -11.18 -1.08
CA LEU A 129 6.64 -11.48 -2.51
C LEU A 129 5.94 -12.81 -2.76
N ILE A 130 4.91 -12.81 -3.61
CA ILE A 130 4.09 -13.99 -3.87
C ILE A 130 4.29 -14.40 -5.34
N PRO A 131 4.86 -15.58 -5.62
CA PRO A 131 4.96 -16.09 -6.97
C PRO A 131 3.58 -16.49 -7.51
N VAL A 132 3.33 -16.20 -8.78
CA VAL A 132 2.12 -16.64 -9.49
C VAL A 132 2.54 -17.56 -10.63
N GLY A 133 2.26 -18.86 -10.48
CA GLY A 133 2.77 -19.90 -11.38
C GLY A 133 4.12 -20.46 -10.93
N GLU A 134 4.83 -21.10 -11.85
CA GLU A 134 6.19 -21.58 -11.61
C GLU A 134 7.19 -20.44 -11.78
N VAL A 135 7.90 -20.10 -10.71
CA VAL A 135 8.91 -19.05 -10.67
C VAL A 135 10.17 -19.63 -10.06
N GLU A 136 11.25 -19.65 -10.82
CA GLU A 136 12.58 -20.03 -10.34
C GLU A 136 13.19 -18.87 -9.52
N GLU A 137 14.04 -19.20 -8.56
CA GLU A 137 14.85 -18.23 -7.79
C GLU A 137 14.02 -17.20 -6.97
N ILE A 138 12.80 -17.55 -6.55
CA ILE A 138 11.91 -16.65 -5.79
C ILE A 138 12.51 -16.20 -4.45
N GLU A 139 13.30 -17.05 -3.79
CA GLU A 139 13.96 -16.72 -2.53
C GLU A 139 15.03 -15.63 -2.71
N GLU A 140 15.80 -15.69 -3.80
CA GLU A 140 16.82 -14.68 -4.12
C GLU A 140 16.15 -13.34 -4.46
N MET A 141 15.08 -13.39 -5.25
CA MET A 141 14.25 -12.25 -5.59
C MET A 141 13.64 -11.56 -4.36
N ALA A 142 13.13 -12.34 -3.41
CA ALA A 142 12.59 -11.81 -2.16
C ALA A 142 13.68 -11.18 -1.29
N MET A 143 14.87 -11.77 -1.26
CA MET A 143 16.04 -11.24 -0.55
C MET A 143 16.50 -9.90 -1.13
N GLU A 144 16.52 -9.75 -2.45
CA GLU A 144 16.87 -8.50 -3.12
C GLU A 144 15.91 -7.36 -2.77
N LEU A 145 14.61 -7.66 -2.69
CA LEU A 145 13.60 -6.70 -2.25
C LEU A 145 13.60 -6.50 -0.72
N GLY A 146 14.24 -7.41 0.03
CA GLY A 146 14.30 -7.39 1.49
C GLY A 146 13.02 -7.86 2.19
N CYS A 147 12.17 -8.63 1.51
CA CYS A 147 10.88 -9.10 2.02
C CYS A 147 10.81 -10.63 2.14
N LYS A 148 9.69 -11.16 2.65
CA LYS A 148 9.47 -12.61 2.79
C LYS A 148 8.81 -13.19 1.55
N VAL A 149 9.09 -14.46 1.24
CA VAL A 149 8.29 -15.20 0.26
C VAL A 149 6.95 -15.57 0.89
N GLY A 150 5.85 -15.28 0.19
CA GLY A 150 4.50 -15.66 0.56
C GLY A 150 3.90 -16.66 -0.44
N LEU A 151 2.72 -17.18 -0.13
CA LEU A 151 2.00 -18.13 -0.97
C LEU A 151 0.53 -17.73 -1.09
N LEU A 152 -0.10 -18.12 -2.20
CA LEU A 152 -1.56 -18.09 -2.33
C LEU A 152 -2.15 -19.39 -1.78
N PRO A 153 -3.36 -19.35 -1.16
CA PRO A 153 -4.15 -18.16 -0.89
C PRO A 153 -3.65 -17.34 0.30
N THR A 154 -3.74 -16.01 0.22
CA THR A 154 -3.39 -15.08 1.31
C THR A 154 -4.58 -14.20 1.69
N VAL A 155 -4.47 -13.35 2.71
CA VAL A 155 -5.52 -12.39 3.10
C VAL A 155 -5.15 -10.98 2.66
N TYR A 156 -6.02 -10.34 1.89
CA TYR A 156 -5.92 -8.95 1.49
C TYR A 156 -7.24 -8.23 1.79
N LEU A 157 -7.19 -7.13 2.55
CA LEU A 157 -8.38 -6.37 3.00
C LEU A 157 -9.44 -7.23 3.72
N GLY A 158 -8.97 -8.24 4.47
CA GLY A 158 -9.84 -9.19 5.16
C GLY A 158 -10.48 -10.24 4.25
N LEU A 159 -10.19 -10.24 2.95
CA LEU A 159 -10.69 -11.22 2.00
C LEU A 159 -9.57 -12.16 1.53
N PRO A 160 -9.88 -13.43 1.30
CA PRO A 160 -8.93 -14.39 0.76
C PRO A 160 -8.63 -14.10 -0.72
N LEU A 161 -7.36 -13.83 -1.00
CA LEU A 161 -6.79 -13.58 -2.32
C LEU A 161 -6.17 -14.87 -2.87
N GLY A 162 -6.44 -15.19 -4.14
CA GLY A 162 -5.90 -16.38 -4.82
C GLY A 162 -6.62 -17.69 -4.50
N ALA A 163 -7.66 -17.65 -3.67
CA ALA A 163 -8.48 -18.81 -3.38
C ALA A 163 -9.52 -19.06 -4.49
N HIS A 164 -9.92 -20.32 -4.70
CA HIS A 164 -10.86 -20.68 -5.76
C HIS A 164 -12.25 -20.09 -5.49
N HIS A 165 -12.74 -19.17 -6.34
CA HIS A 165 -13.96 -18.38 -6.13
C HIS A 165 -15.24 -19.15 -5.78
N LYS A 166 -15.31 -20.46 -6.06
CA LYS A 166 -16.47 -21.33 -5.73
C LYS A 166 -16.36 -22.10 -4.41
N ALA A 167 -15.21 -22.08 -3.74
CA ALA A 167 -15.07 -22.84 -2.49
C ALA A 167 -15.76 -22.07 -1.35
N ILE A 168 -16.78 -22.68 -0.75
CA ILE A 168 -17.61 -22.06 0.30
C ILE A 168 -16.79 -21.82 1.58
N SER A 169 -15.88 -22.73 1.91
CA SER A 169 -15.01 -22.68 3.10
C SER A 169 -14.10 -21.45 3.18
N ILE A 170 -13.94 -20.74 2.06
CA ILE A 170 -13.21 -19.48 1.96
C ILE A 170 -13.90 -18.37 2.78
N TRP A 171 -15.22 -18.45 2.94
CA TRP A 171 -16.03 -17.44 3.62
C TRP A 171 -16.12 -17.67 5.13
N ASP A 172 -15.73 -18.85 5.63
CA ASP A 172 -15.83 -19.22 7.05
C ASP A 172 -15.13 -18.19 7.95
N GLY A 173 -13.93 -17.72 7.54
CA GLY A 173 -13.19 -16.70 8.28
C GLY A 173 -13.85 -15.31 8.27
N VAL A 174 -14.62 -14.99 7.22
CA VAL A 174 -15.41 -13.75 7.14
C VAL A 174 -16.65 -13.87 8.03
N GLU A 175 -17.37 -15.00 7.93
CA GLU A 175 -18.56 -15.30 8.73
C GLU A 175 -18.24 -15.27 10.23
N GLU A 176 -17.17 -15.93 10.64
CA GLU A 176 -16.73 -15.99 12.03
C GLU A 176 -16.42 -14.60 12.59
N ARG A 177 -15.78 -13.71 11.81
CA ARG A 177 -15.55 -12.32 12.22
C ARG A 177 -16.83 -11.51 12.31
N MET A 178 -17.81 -11.77 11.43
CA MET A 178 -19.13 -11.13 11.53
C MET A 178 -19.86 -11.60 12.79
N ARG A 179 -19.88 -12.91 13.06
CA ARG A 179 -20.51 -13.49 14.27
C ARG A 179 -19.95 -12.86 15.54
N ARG A 180 -18.61 -12.72 15.65
CA ARG A 180 -17.97 -12.07 16.81
C ARG A 180 -18.29 -10.59 16.98
N ARG A 181 -18.69 -9.88 15.92
CA ARG A 181 -19.08 -8.46 16.00
C ARG A 181 -20.56 -8.26 16.31
N LEU A 182 -21.38 -9.29 16.07
CA LEU A 182 -22.82 -9.27 16.30
C LEU A 182 -23.21 -9.83 17.68
N ALA A 183 -22.33 -10.59 18.31
CA ALA A 183 -22.41 -11.00 19.72
C ALA A 183 -21.91 -9.89 20.64
#